data_AF-A0A3M1CLG3-F1
#
_entry.id   AF-A0A3M1CLG3-F1
#
_cell.length_a   1.000
_cell.length_b   1.000
_cell.length_c   1.000
_cell.angle_alpha   90.00
_cell.angle_beta   90.00
_cell.angle_gamma   90.00
#
_symmetry.space_group_name_H-M   'P 1'
#
loop_
_entity.id
_entity.type
_entity.pdbx_description
1 polymer ?
#
loop_
_entity_poly.entity_id
_entity_poly.type
_entity_poly.pdbx_seq_one_letter_code
_entity_poly.pdbx_strand_id
1 'polypeptide(L)'
;MWLWLSLLLASCGARCRPDDGCAACVGPEARDLCLYDRLQAIPADRFDTAWDAAAAITDPVVRGAGVSLWIERAGRQLTRSQQESLCKLLDGSAGDACRRRAASPHLQR
;
A
#
# COMPACT_ATOMS: atom_id res chain seq x y z
N MET A 1 -39.52 -2.34 -35.32
CA MET A 1 -38.15 -2.69 -35.75
C MET A 1 -37.25 -2.49 -34.54
N TRP A 2 -37.02 -3.56 -33.78
CA TRP A 2 -36.19 -3.58 -32.58
C TRP A 2 -34.73 -3.80 -32.97
N LEU A 3 -33.85 -2.85 -32.64
CA LEU A 3 -32.39 -3.04 -32.64
C LEU A 3 -31.90 -2.90 -31.21
N TRP A 4 -32.12 -3.97 -30.45
CA TRP A 4 -31.23 -4.37 -29.36
C TRP A 4 -30.05 -5.09 -29.99
N LEU A 5 -28.81 -4.71 -29.66
CA LEU A 5 -27.66 -5.60 -29.44
C LEU A 5 -26.43 -4.70 -29.16
N SER A 6 -26.13 -4.49 -27.88
CA SER A 6 -25.00 -5.14 -27.19
C SER A 6 -23.70 -4.34 -27.33
N LEU A 7 -23.44 -3.38 -26.44
CA LEU A 7 -22.74 -3.63 -25.16
C LEU A 7 -21.54 -4.57 -25.31
N LEU A 8 -20.53 -4.14 -26.06
CA LEU A 8 -19.15 -4.56 -25.87
C LEU A 8 -18.45 -3.53 -24.98
N LEU A 9 -18.86 -3.48 -23.70
CA LEU A 9 -18.00 -2.99 -22.64
C LEU A 9 -16.89 -4.02 -22.47
N ALA A 10 -15.85 -3.90 -23.30
CA ALA A 10 -14.56 -4.49 -23.02
C ALA A 10 -14.06 -3.89 -21.69
N SER A 11 -14.35 -4.60 -20.61
CA SER A 11 -13.83 -4.34 -19.28
C SER A 11 -12.32 -4.56 -19.31
N CYS A 12 -11.57 -3.54 -19.72
CA CYS A 12 -10.17 -3.37 -19.35
C CYS A 12 -10.12 -3.05 -17.85
N GLY A 13 -10.31 -4.06 -16.99
CA GLY A 13 -10.49 -3.77 -15.57
C GLY A 13 -10.21 -4.88 -14.57
N ALA A 14 -9.71 -6.04 -14.98
CA ALA A 14 -9.37 -7.10 -14.03
C ALA A 14 -7.90 -7.54 -14.20
N ARG A 15 -6.97 -6.72 -13.71
CA ARG A 15 -5.53 -7.10 -13.65
C ARG A 15 -5.19 -7.96 -12.44
N CYS A 16 -6.09 -8.06 -11.46
CA CYS A 16 -6.00 -8.93 -10.30
C CYS A 16 -7.42 -9.42 -9.96
N ARG A 17 -7.58 -10.72 -9.70
CA ARG A 17 -8.79 -11.25 -9.09
C ARG A 17 -8.60 -11.20 -7.57
N PRO A 18 -9.51 -10.58 -6.80
CA PRO A 18 -9.31 -10.36 -5.36
C PRO A 18 -9.14 -11.66 -4.55
N ASP A 19 -9.67 -12.77 -5.06
CA ASP A 19 -9.63 -14.07 -4.37
C ASP A 19 -8.30 -14.84 -4.55
N ASP A 20 -7.53 -14.54 -5.60
CA ASP A 20 -6.31 -15.30 -5.95
C ASP A 20 -5.04 -14.74 -5.29
N GLY A 21 -5.17 -13.64 -4.54
CA GLY A 21 -4.05 -12.92 -3.90
C GLY A 21 -3.19 -12.14 -4.90
N CYS A 22 -2.38 -11.19 -4.38
CA CYS A 22 -1.62 -10.27 -5.23
C CYS A 22 -0.53 -10.94 -6.09
N ALA A 23 -0.13 -12.18 -5.77
CA ALA A 23 0.83 -12.93 -6.58
C ALA A 23 0.28 -13.35 -7.96
N ALA A 24 -1.05 -13.46 -8.09
CA ALA A 24 -1.71 -13.84 -9.34
C ALA A 24 -1.90 -12.65 -10.30
N CYS A 25 -1.55 -11.44 -9.90
CA CYS A 25 -1.65 -10.25 -10.73
C CYS A 25 -0.71 -10.30 -11.93
N VAL A 26 -1.22 -9.94 -13.11
CA VAL A 26 -0.40 -9.89 -14.33
C VAL A 26 0.33 -8.56 -14.40
N GLY A 27 1.65 -8.62 -14.24
CA GLY A 27 2.55 -7.46 -14.34
C GLY A 27 2.93 -6.85 -12.99
N PRO A 28 4.15 -6.28 -12.89
CA PRO A 28 4.68 -5.76 -11.63
C PRO A 28 3.86 -4.59 -11.07
N GLU A 29 3.38 -3.69 -11.93
CA GLU A 29 2.57 -2.53 -11.54
C GLU A 29 1.23 -2.96 -10.91
N ALA A 30 0.52 -3.92 -11.52
CA ALA A 30 -0.75 -4.41 -11.00
C ALA A 30 -0.58 -5.11 -9.64
N ARG A 31 0.51 -5.88 -9.49
CA ARG A 31 0.87 -6.53 -8.23
C ARG A 31 1.13 -5.49 -7.14
N ASP A 32 1.91 -4.46 -7.43
CA ASP A 32 2.28 -3.43 -6.46
C ASP A 32 1.06 -2.61 -6.01
N LEU A 33 0.13 -2.30 -6.93
CA LEU A 33 -1.15 -1.68 -6.58
C LEU A 33 -2.02 -2.57 -5.68
N CYS A 34 -2.10 -3.89 -5.98
CA CYS A 34 -2.80 -4.83 -5.11
C CYS A 34 -2.18 -4.89 -3.70
N LEU A 35 -0.85 -4.93 -3.62
CA LEU A 35 -0.13 -4.92 -2.34
C LEU A 35 -0.33 -3.61 -1.58
N TYR A 36 -0.40 -2.49 -2.28
CA TYR A 36 -0.76 -1.20 -1.70
C TYR A 36 -2.17 -1.24 -1.08
N ASP A 37 -3.18 -1.71 -1.81
CA ASP A 37 -4.55 -1.81 -1.31
C ASP A 37 -4.63 -2.74 -0.09
N ARG A 38 -3.93 -3.88 -0.19
CA ARG A 38 -3.80 -4.82 0.93
C ARG A 38 -3.15 -4.16 2.15
N LEU A 39 -2.07 -3.40 1.97
CA LEU A 39 -1.41 -2.67 3.04
C LEU A 39 -2.39 -1.73 3.74
N GLN A 40 -3.20 -0.97 2.98
CA GLN A 40 -4.20 -0.07 3.55
C GLN A 40 -5.32 -0.79 4.32
N ALA A 41 -5.62 -2.04 3.98
CA ALA A 41 -6.59 -2.85 4.70
C ALA A 41 -6.04 -3.44 6.02
N ILE A 42 -4.72 -3.46 6.24
CA ILE A 42 -4.12 -4.05 7.45
C ILE A 42 -4.35 -3.12 8.65
N PRO A 43 -4.91 -3.61 9.76
CA PRO A 43 -5.07 -2.83 10.98
C PRO A 43 -3.72 -2.57 11.67
N ALA A 44 -3.64 -1.49 12.46
CA ALA A 44 -2.38 -1.00 13.02
C ALA A 44 -1.74 -1.93 14.07
N ASP A 45 -2.53 -2.81 14.68
CA ASP A 45 -2.09 -3.86 15.62
C ASP A 45 -1.34 -5.01 14.91
N ARG A 46 -1.41 -5.09 13.57
CA ARG A 46 -0.74 -6.11 12.76
C ARG A 46 0.46 -5.53 12.01
N PHE A 47 1.39 -4.94 12.76
CA PHE A 47 2.59 -4.31 12.22
C PHE A 47 3.40 -5.24 11.31
N ASP A 48 3.70 -6.46 11.74
CA ASP A 48 4.56 -7.38 10.96
C ASP A 48 3.93 -7.68 9.58
N THR A 49 2.61 -7.88 9.53
CA THR A 49 1.89 -8.09 8.27
C THR A 49 1.95 -6.85 7.37
N ALA A 50 1.85 -5.65 7.95
CA ALA A 50 1.98 -4.40 7.21
C ALA A 50 3.41 -4.21 6.68
N TRP A 51 4.41 -4.55 7.49
CA TRP A 51 5.81 -4.50 7.09
C TRP A 51 6.10 -5.44 5.93
N ASP A 52 5.65 -6.70 6.00
CA ASP A 52 5.81 -7.68 4.92
C ASP A 52 5.14 -7.22 3.62
N ALA A 53 3.91 -6.70 3.72
CA ALA A 53 3.18 -6.18 2.57
C ALA A 53 3.90 -4.98 1.93
N ALA A 54 4.41 -4.05 2.73
CA ALA A 54 5.18 -2.91 2.26
C ALA A 54 6.51 -3.32 1.62
N ALA A 55 7.23 -4.26 2.22
CA ALA A 55 8.50 -4.77 1.70
C ALA A 55 8.33 -5.51 0.37
N ALA A 56 7.17 -6.13 0.13
CA ALA A 56 6.85 -6.82 -1.12
C ALA A 56 6.54 -5.87 -2.29
N ILE A 57 6.20 -4.60 -2.04
CA ILE A 57 5.95 -3.60 -3.09
C ILE A 57 7.27 -3.26 -3.75
N THR A 58 7.39 -3.50 -5.06
CA THR A 58 8.66 -3.32 -5.78
C THR A 58 8.88 -1.86 -6.18
N ASP A 59 7.84 -1.19 -6.66
CA ASP A 59 7.88 0.21 -7.06
C ASP A 59 8.10 1.14 -5.84
N PRO A 60 9.18 1.94 -5.83
CA PRO A 60 9.51 2.79 -4.68
C PRO A 60 8.51 3.91 -4.44
N VAL A 61 7.82 4.39 -5.48
CA VAL A 61 6.79 5.44 -5.37
C VAL A 61 5.54 4.85 -4.73
N VAL A 62 5.08 3.68 -5.19
CA VAL A 62 3.93 2.97 -4.61
C VAL A 62 4.22 2.58 -3.16
N ARG A 63 5.43 2.08 -2.88
CA ARG A 63 5.86 1.75 -1.51
C ARG A 63 5.87 2.98 -0.61
N GLY A 64 6.47 4.07 -1.07
CA GLY A 64 6.54 5.34 -0.35
C GLY A 64 5.16 5.90 0.01
N ALA A 65 4.24 5.89 -0.97
CA ALA A 65 2.86 6.30 -0.76
C ALA A 65 2.14 5.40 0.25
N GLY A 66 2.24 4.08 0.06
CA GLY A 66 1.59 3.08 0.91
C GLY A 66 2.04 3.14 2.37
N VAL A 67 3.36 3.18 2.59
CA VAL A 67 3.95 3.27 3.93
C VAL A 67 3.57 4.59 4.59
N SER A 68 3.67 5.72 3.89
CA SER A 68 3.35 7.03 4.46
C SER A 68 1.89 7.11 4.91
N LEU A 69 0.95 6.72 4.03
CA LEU A 69 -0.49 6.70 4.34
C LEU A 69 -0.83 5.74 5.48
N TRP A 70 -0.19 4.56 5.49
CA TRP A 70 -0.43 3.58 6.54
C TRP A 70 0.05 4.09 7.89
N ILE A 71 1.25 4.70 7.97
CA ILE A 71 1.77 5.33 9.19
C ILE A 71 0.87 6.47 9.67
N GLU A 72 0.39 7.33 8.75
CA GLU A 72 -0.52 8.42 9.12
C GLU A 72 -1.83 7.90 9.74
N ARG A 73 -2.37 6.81 9.19
CA ARG A 73 -3.58 6.16 9.70
C ARG A 73 -3.35 5.39 11.00
N ALA A 74 -2.26 4.62 11.09
CA ALA A 74 -1.91 3.82 12.25
C ALA A 74 -1.45 4.70 13.43
N GLY A 75 -0.75 5.79 13.12
CA GLY A 75 -0.35 6.88 13.99
C GLY A 75 0.09 6.42 15.38
N ARG A 76 -0.70 6.80 16.38
CA ARG A 76 -0.43 6.61 17.82
C ARG A 76 -0.39 5.15 18.28
N GLN A 77 -0.82 4.20 17.44
CA GLN A 77 -0.75 2.78 17.76
C GLN A 77 0.63 2.20 17.49
N LEU A 78 1.47 2.89 16.72
CA LEU A 78 2.81 2.44 16.41
C LEU A 78 3.80 3.00 17.42
N THR A 79 4.71 2.14 17.87
CA THR A 79 5.90 2.59 18.59
C THR A 79 6.83 3.37 17.67
N ARG A 80 7.70 4.18 18.25
CA ARG A 80 8.73 4.89 17.48
C ARG A 80 9.62 3.94 16.68
N SER A 81 10.00 2.79 17.26
CA SER A 81 10.84 1.81 16.56
C SER A 81 10.13 1.16 15.37
N GLN A 82 8.81 0.94 15.47
CA GLN A 82 7.99 0.44 14.37
C GLN A 82 7.92 1.46 13.22
N GLN A 83 7.66 2.73 13.54
CA GLN A 83 7.63 3.81 12.54
C GLN A 83 9.00 3.96 11.84
N GLU A 84 10.10 3.95 12.61
CA GLU A 84 11.45 4.01 12.06
C GLU A 84 11.78 2.81 11.15
N SER A 85 11.30 1.62 11.50
CA SER A 85 11.51 0.40 10.70
C SER A 85 10.78 0.45 9.36
N LEU A 86 9.56 0.98 9.33
CA LEU A 86 8.83 1.23 8.08
C LEU A 86 9.51 2.31 7.23
N CYS A 87 9.95 3.41 7.82
CA CYS A 87 10.64 4.46 7.08
C CYS A 87 12.00 4.01 6.50
N LYS A 88 12.62 2.95 7.05
CA LYS A 88 13.84 2.34 6.49
C LYS A 88 13.59 1.54 5.22
N LEU A 89 12.35 1.12 4.94
CA LEU A 89 11.99 0.48 3.66
C LEU A 89 11.96 1.45 2.49
N LEU A 90 12.04 2.75 2.76
CA LEU A 90 11.97 3.83 1.77
C LEU A 90 13.37 4.40 1.53
N ASP A 91 13.74 4.49 0.25
CA ASP A 91 15.05 4.98 -0.14
C ASP A 91 15.12 6.51 -0.17
N GLY A 92 16.31 7.04 0.14
CA GLY A 92 16.66 8.45 -0.03
C GLY A 92 15.67 9.44 0.62
N SER A 93 15.23 10.40 -0.19
CA SER A 93 14.39 11.53 0.26
C SER A 93 13.01 11.10 0.76
N ALA A 94 12.48 9.96 0.30
CA ALA A 94 11.22 9.41 0.76
C ALA A 94 11.34 8.89 2.20
N GLY A 95 12.44 8.20 2.53
CA GLY A 95 12.75 7.78 3.90
C GLY A 95 12.94 8.95 4.85
N ASP A 96 13.62 10.01 4.41
CA ASP A 96 13.76 11.25 5.20
C ASP A 96 12.41 11.93 5.45
N ALA A 97 11.57 12.03 4.42
CA ALA A 97 10.24 12.62 4.54
C ALA A 97 9.35 11.80 5.48
N CYS A 98 9.42 10.47 5.40
CA CYS A 98 8.72 9.56 6.30
C CYS A 98 9.15 9.78 7.75
N ARG A 99 10.46 9.84 8.03
CA ARG A 99 10.98 10.09 9.39
C ARG A 99 10.51 11.43 9.95
N ARG A 100 10.52 12.49 9.14
CA ARG A 100 10.01 13.81 9.55
C ARG A 100 8.52 13.77 9.89
N ARG A 101 7.71 13.07 9.09
CA ARG A 101 6.27 12.87 9.36
C ARG A 101 6.04 12.05 10.62
N ALA A 102 6.70 10.90 10.75
CA ALA A 102 6.62 10.02 11.93
C ALA A 102 7.01 10.72 13.25
N ALA A 103 7.95 11.66 13.19
CA ALA A 103 8.35 12.49 14.32
C ALA A 103 7.32 13.58 14.70
N SER A 104 6.24 13.73 13.94
CA SER A 104 5.28 14.80 14.17
C SER A 104 4.47 14.58 15.46
N PRO A 105 4.26 15.62 16.28
CA PRO A 105 3.57 15.49 17.57
C PRO A 105 2.15 14.94 17.50
N HIS A 106 1.48 15.02 16.35
CA HIS A 106 0.12 14.49 16.20
C HIS A 106 0.09 12.96 16.14
N LEU A 107 1.20 12.32 15.72
CA LEU A 107 1.36 10.87 15.64
C LEU A 107 2.04 10.27 16.88
N GLN A 108 2.66 11.09 17.73
CA GLN A 108 3.31 10.65 18.97
C GLN A 108 2.41 11.00 20.17
N ARG A 109 2.02 10.00 20.96
CA ARG A 109 1.42 10.17 22.28
C ARG A 109 2.06 9.22 23.27
#